data_AF-A0A1X6NQY0-F1
#
_entry.id   AF-A0A1X6NQY0-F1
#
_cell.length_a   1.000
_cell.length_b   1.000
_cell.length_c   1.000
_cell.angle_alpha   90.00
_cell.angle_beta   90.00
_cell.angle_gamma   90.00
#
_symmetry.space_group_name_H-M   'P 1'
#
loop_
_entity.id
_entity.type
_entity.pdbx_description
1 polymer ?
#
loop_
_entity_poly.entity_id
_entity_poly.type
_entity_poly.pdbx_seq_one_letter_code
_entity_poly.pdbx_strand_id
1 'polypeptide(L)'
;MPSLHPPTASPLLLADRATVQDLRLSGKVEGVRVADDGVRCAPLMGYVESTGWSEALDEYALGTPARAPLRDIKQQFGNLWRLMERETVQRRRLNNKHSRLSPMYEAVERLFLERGRVVGVKGVLKILKGRWAGERSSGKGIREMVEV
;
A
#
# COMPACT_ATOMS: atom_id res chain seq x y z
N MET A 1 -38.69 12.66 21.15
CA MET A 1 -38.57 11.46 20.29
C MET A 1 -37.23 11.55 19.57
N PRO A 2 -36.22 10.73 19.88
CA PRO A 2 -35.01 10.71 19.06
C PRO A 2 -35.36 10.08 17.71
N SER A 3 -34.90 10.69 16.63
CA SER A 3 -35.16 10.27 15.25
C SER A 3 -34.66 8.83 15.01
N LEU A 4 -35.56 7.95 14.57
CA LEU A 4 -35.33 6.53 14.25
C LEU A 4 -34.63 6.28 12.91
N HIS A 5 -34.14 7.32 12.24
CA HIS A 5 -33.41 7.12 10.98
C HIS A 5 -31.99 6.64 11.30
N PRO A 6 -31.58 5.45 10.84
CA PRO A 6 -30.17 5.09 10.87
C PRO A 6 -29.41 6.19 10.10
N PRO A 7 -28.27 6.66 10.62
CA PRO A 7 -27.49 7.68 9.93
C PRO A 7 -27.24 7.21 8.50
N THR A 8 -27.75 7.99 7.53
CA THR A 8 -27.55 7.66 6.12
C THR A 8 -26.05 7.69 5.86
N ALA A 9 -25.48 6.55 5.47
CA ALA A 9 -24.06 6.44 5.19
C ALA A 9 -23.65 7.49 4.15
N SER A 10 -22.50 8.13 4.36
CA SER A 10 -22.00 9.11 3.41
C SER A 10 -21.71 8.44 2.06
N PRO A 11 -21.84 9.16 0.93
CA PRO A 11 -21.48 8.62 -0.39
C PRO A 11 -20.05 8.09 -0.46
N LEU A 12 -19.13 8.73 0.28
CA LEU A 12 -17.73 8.30 0.38
C LEU A 12 -17.59 6.94 1.07
N LEU A 13 -18.32 6.73 2.18
CA LEU A 13 -18.30 5.44 2.88
C LEU A 13 -18.86 4.32 1.99
N LEU A 14 -19.93 4.60 1.25
CA LEU A 14 -20.53 3.63 0.32
C LEU A 14 -19.56 3.27 -0.80
N ALA A 15 -18.87 4.26 -1.38
CA ALA A 15 -17.84 4.03 -2.39
C ALA A 15 -16.68 3.18 -1.82
N ASP A 16 -16.14 3.56 -0.67
CA ASP A 16 -15.06 2.84 0.00
C ASP A 16 -15.46 1.36 0.26
N ARG A 17 -16.68 1.12 0.78
CA ARG A 17 -17.21 -0.23 1.03
C ARG A 17 -17.40 -1.04 -0.26
N ALA A 18 -17.90 -0.42 -1.32
CA ALA A 18 -18.05 -1.07 -2.62
C ALA A 18 -16.68 -1.49 -3.18
N THR A 19 -15.67 -0.62 -3.09
CA THR A 19 -14.30 -0.94 -3.50
C THR A 19 -13.70 -2.07 -2.66
N VAL A 20 -13.90 -2.08 -1.33
CA VAL A 20 -13.47 -3.21 -0.48
C VAL A 20 -14.14 -4.51 -0.91
N GLN A 21 -15.42 -4.47 -1.24
CA GLN A 21 -16.17 -5.64 -1.68
C GLN A 21 -15.66 -6.17 -3.03
N ASP A 22 -15.41 -5.31 -4.01
CA ASP A 22 -14.82 -5.69 -5.31
C ASP A 22 -13.43 -6.33 -5.14
N LEU A 23 -12.60 -5.77 -4.27
CA LEU A 23 -11.29 -6.35 -3.94
C LEU A 23 -11.40 -7.73 -3.26
N ARG A 24 -12.45 -7.96 -2.46
CA ARG A 24 -12.71 -9.28 -1.86
C ARG A 24 -13.15 -10.29 -2.92
N LEU A 25 -14.07 -9.89 -3.79
CA LEU A 25 -14.57 -10.74 -4.87
C LEU A 25 -13.47 -11.13 -5.86
N SER A 26 -12.51 -10.24 -6.09
CA SER A 26 -11.33 -10.52 -6.92
C SER A 26 -10.22 -11.29 -6.18
N GLY A 27 -10.44 -11.71 -4.93
CA GLY A 27 -9.47 -12.44 -4.10
C GLY A 27 -8.26 -11.61 -3.68
N LYS A 28 -8.26 -10.29 -3.94
CA LYS A 28 -7.10 -9.43 -3.66
C LYS A 28 -6.91 -9.17 -2.17
N VAL A 29 -8.00 -9.01 -1.41
CA VAL A 29 -7.96 -8.70 0.04
C VAL A 29 -8.58 -9.80 0.90
N GLU A 30 -8.50 -11.06 0.45
CA GLU A 30 -8.97 -12.20 1.24
C GLU A 30 -8.19 -12.30 2.56
N GLY A 31 -8.89 -12.50 3.68
CA GLY A 31 -8.29 -12.54 5.02
C GLY A 31 -7.74 -11.20 5.55
N VAL A 32 -7.82 -10.10 4.79
CA VAL A 32 -7.35 -8.79 5.22
C VAL A 32 -8.36 -8.12 6.16
N ARG A 33 -7.88 -7.60 7.28
CA ARG A 33 -8.69 -6.82 8.23
C ARG A 33 -9.20 -5.55 7.54
N VAL A 34 -10.42 -5.12 7.86
CA VAL A 34 -10.99 -3.87 7.33
C VAL A 34 -11.29 -2.94 8.48
N ALA A 35 -10.85 -1.68 8.38
CA ALA A 35 -11.23 -0.62 9.29
C ALA A 35 -12.42 0.14 8.72
N ASP A 36 -13.42 0.36 9.56
CA ASP A 36 -14.61 1.16 9.28
C ASP A 36 -14.85 2.04 10.52
N ASP A 37 -14.93 3.35 10.32
CA ASP A 37 -15.19 4.33 11.38
C ASP A 37 -16.56 5.02 11.22
N GLY A 38 -17.41 4.51 10.33
CA GLY A 38 -18.70 5.12 10.00
C GLY A 38 -18.62 6.32 9.06
N VAL A 39 -17.42 6.75 8.64
CA VAL A 39 -17.20 7.84 7.69
C VAL A 39 -16.38 7.39 6.49
N ARG A 40 -15.32 6.61 6.73
CA ARG A 40 -14.43 6.00 5.74
C ARG A 40 -14.29 4.51 6.01
N CYS A 41 -13.91 3.77 4.97
CA CYS A 41 -13.61 2.35 5.09
C CYS A 41 -12.36 2.01 4.27
N ALA A 42 -11.46 1.21 4.83
CA ALA A 42 -10.27 0.78 4.09
C ALA A 42 -9.75 -0.58 4.58
N PRO A 43 -9.19 -1.40 3.68
CA PRO A 43 -8.47 -2.59 4.08
C PRO A 43 -7.17 -2.20 4.81
N LEU A 44 -6.95 -2.79 5.98
CA LEU A 44 -5.74 -2.64 6.76
C LEU A 44 -4.70 -3.65 6.30
N MET A 45 -3.65 -3.16 5.66
CA MET A 45 -2.63 -4.03 5.10
C MET A 45 -1.77 -4.70 6.16
N GLY A 46 -1.76 -4.21 7.41
CA GLY A 46 -0.91 -4.73 8.49
C GLY A 46 0.58 -4.52 8.22
N TYR A 47 1.45 -4.86 9.17
CA TYR A 47 2.90 -4.79 9.00
C TYR A 47 3.48 -6.16 8.61
N VAL A 48 4.31 -6.23 7.56
CA VAL A 48 5.24 -7.34 7.34
C VAL A 48 6.65 -6.80 7.55
N GLU A 49 7.44 -7.51 8.32
CA GLU A 49 8.84 -7.15 8.55
C GLU A 49 9.67 -7.61 7.34
N SER A 50 9.66 -6.81 6.28
CA SER A 50 10.60 -6.97 5.18
C SER A 50 11.98 -6.55 5.68
N THR A 51 12.94 -7.46 5.68
CA THR A 51 14.31 -7.23 6.18
C THR A 51 15.21 -6.66 5.08
N GLY A 52 14.88 -6.93 3.82
CA GLY A 52 15.57 -6.45 2.64
C GLY A 52 14.74 -5.51 1.76
N TRP A 53 15.42 -4.65 1.02
CA TRP A 53 14.81 -3.73 0.06
C TRP A 53 14.08 -4.46 -1.09
N SER A 54 14.62 -5.60 -1.56
CA SER A 54 13.95 -6.48 -2.53
C SER A 54 12.63 -7.07 -2.00
N GLU A 55 12.59 -7.45 -0.72
CA GLU A 55 11.37 -8.00 -0.09
C GLU A 55 10.31 -6.90 0.06
N ALA A 56 10.74 -5.69 0.44
CA ALA A 56 9.85 -4.54 0.53
C ALA A 56 9.24 -4.15 -0.83
N LEU A 57 9.99 -4.35 -1.92
CA LEU A 57 9.47 -4.19 -3.28
C LEU A 57 8.43 -5.24 -3.65
N ASP A 58 8.71 -6.51 -3.36
CA ASP A 58 7.78 -7.61 -3.65
C ASP A 58 6.47 -7.42 -2.88
N GLU A 59 6.55 -7.09 -1.60
CA GLU A 59 5.38 -6.75 -0.77
C GLU A 59 4.61 -5.57 -1.37
N TYR A 60 5.30 -4.53 -1.84
CA TYR A 60 4.65 -3.36 -2.41
C TYR A 60 3.92 -3.66 -3.71
N ALA A 61 4.57 -4.39 -4.62
CA ALA A 61 4.13 -4.52 -6.00
C ALA A 61 3.37 -5.82 -6.29
N LEU A 62 3.65 -6.89 -5.56
CA LEU A 62 3.03 -8.21 -5.72
C LEU A 62 2.15 -8.59 -4.51
N GLY A 63 2.36 -7.94 -3.37
CA GLY A 63 1.70 -8.32 -2.12
C GLY A 63 2.34 -9.57 -1.52
N THR A 64 1.59 -10.27 -0.67
CA THR A 64 1.99 -11.55 -0.09
C THR A 64 0.83 -12.55 -0.23
N PRO A 65 1.03 -13.85 0.01
CA PRO A 65 -0.10 -14.79 0.01
C PRO A 65 -1.25 -14.41 0.96
N ALA A 66 -0.98 -13.55 1.96
CA ALA A 66 -1.96 -13.07 2.92
C ALA A 66 -2.48 -11.65 2.63
N ARG A 67 -1.99 -10.97 1.57
CA ARG A 67 -2.21 -9.53 1.37
C ARG A 67 -2.17 -9.12 -0.10
N ALA A 68 -3.09 -8.26 -0.51
CA ALA A 68 -3.05 -7.58 -1.80
C ALA A 68 -1.71 -6.88 -2.06
N PRO A 69 -1.35 -6.65 -3.34
CA PRO A 69 -0.33 -5.67 -3.70
C PRO A 69 -0.64 -4.32 -3.07
N LEU A 70 0.27 -3.80 -2.23
CA LEU A 70 0.05 -2.51 -1.56
C LEU A 70 -0.13 -1.37 -2.56
N ARG A 71 0.50 -1.47 -3.74
CA ARG A 71 0.32 -0.53 -4.85
C ARG A 71 -1.15 -0.38 -5.25
N ASP A 72 -1.87 -1.48 -5.43
CA ASP A 72 -3.29 -1.47 -5.83
C ASP A 72 -4.16 -0.83 -4.75
N ILE A 73 -3.85 -1.14 -3.48
CA ILE A 73 -4.56 -0.58 -2.33
C ILE A 73 -4.30 0.92 -2.17
N LYS A 74 -3.05 1.35 -2.37
CA LYS A 74 -2.67 2.77 -2.37
C LYS A 74 -3.35 3.51 -3.52
N GLN A 75 -3.53 2.89 -4.69
CA GLN A 75 -4.22 3.49 -5.81
C GLN A 75 -5.70 3.74 -5.52
N GLN A 76 -6.36 2.81 -4.83
CA GLN A 76 -7.79 2.91 -4.52
C GLN A 76 -8.09 3.78 -3.28
N PHE A 77 -7.32 3.62 -2.19
CA PHE A 77 -7.60 4.23 -0.89
C PHE A 77 -6.61 5.32 -0.49
N GLY A 78 -5.60 5.60 -1.32
CA GLY A 78 -4.56 6.58 -1.01
C GLY A 78 -3.77 6.20 0.24
N ASN A 79 -3.84 7.05 1.27
CA ASN A 79 -3.17 6.82 2.56
C ASN A 79 -4.11 6.22 3.63
N LEU A 80 -5.40 6.02 3.35
CA LEU A 80 -6.37 5.61 4.38
C LEU A 80 -6.04 4.27 4.99
N TRP A 81 -5.56 3.31 4.19
CA TRP A 81 -5.18 1.96 4.63
C TRP A 81 -4.17 1.93 5.79
N ARG A 82 -3.35 2.98 5.95
CA ARG A 82 -2.41 3.13 7.08
C ARG A 82 -2.87 4.13 8.13
N LEU A 83 -3.61 5.17 7.74
CA LEU A 83 -4.12 6.18 8.68
C LEU A 83 -5.21 5.61 9.59
N MET A 84 -5.98 4.64 9.09
CA MET A 84 -7.05 3.98 9.85
C MET A 84 -6.57 2.86 10.79
N GLU A 85 -5.28 2.52 10.80
CA GLU A 85 -4.71 1.51 11.72
C GLU A 85 -4.83 2.02 13.16
N ARG A 86 -5.62 1.36 14.01
CA ARG A 86 -5.92 1.82 15.38
C ARG A 86 -4.72 1.68 16.32
N GLU A 87 -3.86 0.70 16.08
CA GLU A 87 -2.70 0.46 16.93
C GLU A 87 -1.59 1.46 16.62
N THR A 88 -1.27 2.34 17.57
CA THR A 88 -0.30 3.43 17.40
C THR A 88 1.08 2.94 16.97
N VAL A 89 1.54 1.82 17.52
CA VAL A 89 2.84 1.21 17.18
C VAL A 89 2.85 0.75 15.72
N GLN A 90 1.82 0.03 15.29
CA GLN A 90 1.70 -0.43 13.90
C GLN A 90 1.54 0.74 12.93
N ARG A 91 0.70 1.72 13.27
CA ARG A 91 0.54 2.94 12.46
C ARG A 91 1.87 3.65 12.27
N ARG A 92 2.68 3.78 13.32
CA ARG A 92 4.01 4.40 13.25
C ARG A 92 4.95 3.61 12.34
N ARG A 93 4.99 2.28 12.50
CA ARG A 93 5.78 1.39 11.64
C ARG A 93 5.39 1.51 10.17
N LEU A 94 4.09 1.49 9.87
CA LEU A 94 3.54 1.67 8.52
C LEU A 94 3.88 3.05 7.94
N ASN A 95 3.76 4.12 8.74
CA ASN A 95 4.09 5.47 8.29
C ASN A 95 5.58 5.63 7.98
N ASN A 96 6.45 5.07 8.82
CA ASN A 96 7.89 5.11 8.61
C ASN A 96 8.29 4.30 7.38
N LYS A 97 7.80 3.05 7.26
CA LYS A 97 8.11 2.15 6.15
C LYS A 97 7.59 2.70 4.81
N HIS A 98 6.34 3.16 4.80
CA HIS A 98 5.66 3.63 3.59
C HIS A 98 5.61 5.14 3.46
N SER A 99 6.61 5.86 3.99
CA SER A 99 6.69 7.31 3.83
C SER A 99 6.66 7.67 2.35
N ARG A 100 5.88 8.70 1.97
CA ARG A 100 5.86 9.21 0.57
C ARG A 100 7.24 9.68 0.13
N LEU A 101 8.11 10.01 1.08
CA LEU A 101 9.48 10.41 0.85
C LEU A 101 10.44 9.22 0.70
N SER A 102 9.94 7.98 0.60
CA SER A 102 10.79 6.83 0.30
C SER A 102 11.05 6.77 -1.21
N PRO A 103 12.28 7.05 -1.67
CA PRO A 103 12.74 6.96 -3.06
C PRO A 103 12.48 5.60 -3.70
N MET A 104 12.35 4.52 -2.91
CA MET A 104 11.94 3.22 -3.44
C MET A 104 10.55 3.29 -4.09
N TYR A 105 9.55 3.85 -3.41
CA TYR A 105 8.19 3.92 -3.97
C TYR A 105 8.12 4.86 -5.15
N GLU A 106 8.85 5.98 -5.09
CA GLU A 106 8.93 6.92 -6.20
C GLU A 106 9.53 6.25 -7.44
N ALA A 107 10.63 5.52 -7.30
CA ALA A 107 11.24 4.79 -8.41
C ALA A 107 10.30 3.73 -9.00
N VAL A 108 9.55 3.00 -8.16
CA VAL A 108 8.54 2.04 -8.63
C VAL A 108 7.45 2.73 -9.41
N GLU A 109 6.87 3.81 -8.87
CA GLU A 109 5.81 4.55 -9.54
C GLU A 109 6.30 5.13 -10.88
N ARG A 110 7.49 5.74 -10.90
CA ARG A 110 8.09 6.32 -12.09
C ARG A 110 8.33 5.27 -13.18
N LEU A 111 9.02 4.18 -12.86
CA LEU A 111 9.29 3.11 -13.84
C LEU A 111 8.02 2.38 -14.27
N PHE A 112 7.04 2.26 -13.40
CA PHE A 112 5.76 1.70 -13.78
C PHE A 112 5.00 2.62 -14.74
N LEU A 113 5.04 3.93 -14.55
CA LEU A 113 4.45 4.89 -15.49
C LEU A 113 5.15 4.85 -16.86
N GLU A 114 6.49 4.77 -16.86
CA GLU A 114 7.28 4.75 -18.10
C GLU A 114 7.19 3.43 -18.86
N ARG A 115 7.30 2.30 -18.15
CA ARG A 115 7.51 0.97 -18.76
C ARG A 115 6.46 -0.06 -18.37
N GLY A 116 5.61 0.23 -17.40
CA GLY A 116 4.65 -0.75 -16.86
C GLY A 116 3.69 -1.32 -17.91
N ARG A 117 3.32 -0.54 -18.93
CA ARG A 117 2.52 -1.04 -20.06
C ARG A 117 3.25 -2.06 -20.92
N VAL A 118 4.57 -1.95 -21.04
CA VAL A 118 5.41 -2.80 -21.91
C VAL A 118 5.87 -4.05 -21.19
N VAL A 119 6.35 -3.90 -19.94
CA VAL A 119 7.02 -4.99 -19.20
C VAL A 119 6.21 -5.54 -18.02
N GLY A 120 5.07 -4.91 -17.69
CA GLY A 120 4.25 -5.28 -16.55
C GLY A 120 4.94 -5.08 -15.20
N VAL A 121 4.24 -5.42 -14.12
CA VAL A 121 4.74 -5.30 -12.73
C VAL A 121 6.01 -6.13 -12.53
N LYS A 122 6.02 -7.39 -13.00
CA LYS A 122 7.16 -8.30 -12.84
C LYS A 122 8.42 -7.79 -13.57
N GLY A 123 8.26 -7.20 -14.75
CA GLY A 123 9.38 -6.62 -15.51
C GLY A 123 9.95 -5.36 -14.83
N VAL A 124 9.08 -4.48 -14.31
CA VAL A 124 9.52 -3.33 -13.51
C VAL A 124 10.32 -3.78 -12.29
N LEU A 125 9.83 -4.78 -11.55
CA LEU A 125 10.54 -5.34 -10.41
C LEU A 125 11.91 -5.91 -10.79
N LYS A 126 12.01 -6.63 -11.91
CA LYS A 126 13.28 -7.16 -12.40
C LYS A 126 14.29 -6.05 -12.71
N ILE A 127 13.86 -4.97 -13.35
CA ILE A 127 14.71 -3.80 -13.66
C ILE A 127 15.20 -3.15 -12.37
N LEU A 128 14.28 -2.92 -11.41
CA LEU A 128 14.61 -2.29 -10.14
C LEU A 128 15.57 -3.15 -9.32
N LYS A 129 15.26 -4.43 -9.14
CA LYS A 129 16.12 -5.35 -8.40
C LYS A 129 17.50 -5.49 -9.04
N GLY A 130 17.59 -5.43 -10.36
CA GLY A 130 18.88 -5.41 -11.07
C GLY A 130 19.68 -4.12 -10.84
N ARG A 131 19.02 -2.96 -10.83
CA ARG A 131 19.67 -1.66 -10.56
C ARG A 131 20.26 -1.55 -9.17
N TRP A 132 19.65 -2.23 -8.20
CA TRP A 132 19.96 -2.12 -6.78
C TRP A 132 20.52 -3.42 -6.18
N ALA A 133 20.96 -4.34 -7.03
CA ALA A 133 21.58 -5.59 -6.61
C ALA A 133 22.91 -5.31 -5.88
N GLY A 134 22.94 -5.50 -4.56
CA GLY A 134 24.12 -5.31 -3.70
C GLY A 134 24.01 -4.18 -2.67
N GLU A 135 22.95 -3.38 -2.70
CA GLU A 135 22.73 -2.29 -1.73
C GLU A 135 22.04 -2.78 -0.46
N ARG A 136 22.65 -2.47 0.70
CA ARG A 136 22.08 -2.78 2.02
C ARG A 136 20.91 -1.83 2.34
N SER A 137 19.87 -2.39 2.97
CA SER A 137 18.60 -1.76 3.38
C SER A 137 18.71 -0.61 4.39
N SER A 138 19.88 0.00 4.60
CA SER A 138 20.01 1.12 5.52
C SER A 138 19.50 2.40 4.86
N GLY A 139 18.60 3.12 5.53
CA GLY A 139 17.98 4.37 5.05
C GLY A 139 18.94 5.52 4.74
N LYS A 140 20.27 5.30 4.82
CA LYS A 140 21.32 6.27 4.47
C LYS A 140 21.59 6.31 2.95
N GLY A 141 21.71 5.15 2.29
CA GLY A 141 21.98 5.09 0.84
C GLY A 141 20.82 5.64 0.00
N ILE A 142 19.62 5.63 0.56
CA ILE A 142 18.41 6.14 -0.07
C ILE A 142 18.39 7.68 -0.14
N ARG A 143 19.04 8.39 0.80
CA ARG A 143 19.01 9.86 0.90
C ARG A 143 20.11 10.55 0.09
N GLU A 144 21.25 9.89 -0.10
CA GLU A 144 22.41 10.41 -0.85
C GLU A 144 22.26 10.31 -2.38
N MET A 145 21.22 9.65 -2.91
CA MET A 145 21.07 9.38 -4.35
C MET A 145 20.04 10.27 -5.08
N VAL A 146 19.42 11.24 -4.42
CA VAL A 146 18.53 12.22 -5.09
C VAL A 146 19.31 13.44 -5.60
N GLU A 147 20.61 13.56 -5.28
CA GLU A 147 21.49 14.67 -5.71
C GLU A 147 22.54 14.29 -6.77
N VAL A 148 22.37 13.19 -7.53
CA VAL A 148 23.26 12.86 -8.67
C VAL A 148 22.48 12.72 -9.96
#